data_AF-A0A0W8FG33-F1
#
_entry.id   AF-A0A0W8FG33-F1
#
_cell.length_a   1.000
_cell.length_b   1.000
_cell.length_c   1.000
_cell.angle_alpha   90.00
_cell.angle_beta   90.00
_cell.angle_gamma   90.00
#
_symmetry.space_group_name_H-M   'P 1'
#
loop_
_entity.id
_entity.type
_entity.pdbx_description
1 polymer ?
#
loop_
_entity_poly.entity_id
_entity_poly.type
_entity_poly.pdbx_seq_one_letter_code
_entity_poly.pdbx_strand_id
1 'polypeptide(L)'
;MGSAADVFHDHGAPGYYEHLIALGLSEDRIQKEDADLLRRYINNLQATRGISPLRATKIAQTMISWRRFFPVSWRDATIDDIFDARNALETAESKKGKPYSKNTKNDHIRILKSFYAWMIKRKFSGIDREDLRELRAPGADTNTTAPEDLLTLEDITRMIEVCKTHRDKAIIAVLYESGARIGELARMKWGGVRFDEYGVKVSVPDTKEDQTRFARLLMSTEYLAAWRNGYYGTTPAGDALVFVSTDGQPLKYRAIAQVITRAGERAGIKKRIHPHLHRKSRITELVRRNYQESVIKEAMWGNLDTAMFKTYVKLSEKDIDAEFLERAGIAKKEEKEENNHLPRQCKYCFAMNAPTSKYCHMCTRPLTGEAANAVDNIEGALTLLAGRDEAALRSIVRRLIAEETANPSKK
;
A
#
# COMPACT_ATOMS: atom_id res chain seq x y z
N MET A 1 22.23 33.18 -13.65
CA MET A 1 21.52 32.79 -12.41
C MET A 1 20.16 32.23 -12.83
N GLY A 2 20.08 30.93 -13.09
CA GLY A 2 18.82 30.25 -13.43
C GLY A 2 18.16 29.76 -12.14
N SER A 3 16.90 30.11 -11.91
CA SER A 3 16.16 29.70 -10.72
C SER A 3 15.88 28.19 -10.76
N ALA A 4 16.39 27.48 -9.76
CA ALA A 4 16.15 26.06 -9.54
C ALA A 4 14.77 25.81 -8.88
N ALA A 5 13.71 26.41 -9.41
CA ALA A 5 12.35 26.28 -8.89
C ALA A 5 11.48 25.25 -9.64
N ASP A 6 11.95 24.69 -10.76
CA ASP A 6 11.21 23.71 -11.56
C ASP A 6 11.77 22.28 -11.43
N VAL A 7 11.57 21.64 -10.27
CA VAL A 7 11.41 20.18 -10.25
C VAL A 7 10.49 19.80 -9.09
N PHE A 8 9.34 19.20 -9.41
CA PHE A 8 8.29 18.67 -8.52
C PHE A 8 7.16 19.64 -8.14
N HIS A 9 6.17 19.79 -9.03
CA HIS A 9 4.86 20.30 -8.65
C HIS A 9 4.20 19.36 -7.62
N ASP A 10 4.08 19.82 -6.37
CA ASP A 10 3.23 19.16 -5.40
C ASP A 10 1.77 19.46 -5.74
N HIS A 11 1.13 18.56 -6.49
CA HIS A 11 -0.28 18.66 -6.86
C HIS A 11 -1.24 18.71 -5.65
N GLY A 12 -0.75 18.41 -4.44
CA GLY A 12 -1.48 18.51 -3.18
C GLY A 12 -1.24 19.81 -2.42
N ALA A 13 -0.40 20.73 -2.92
CA ALA A 13 -0.16 22.01 -2.26
C ALA A 13 -1.47 22.84 -2.18
N PRO A 14 -1.75 23.51 -1.04
CA PRO A 14 -2.86 24.43 -0.93
C PRO A 14 -2.85 25.45 -2.08
N GLY A 15 -3.99 25.62 -2.76
CA GLY A 15 -4.11 26.57 -3.88
C GLY A 15 -3.55 26.09 -5.23
N TYR A 16 -2.97 24.88 -5.35
CA TYR A 16 -2.42 24.40 -6.63
C TYR A 16 -3.46 24.37 -7.77
N TYR A 17 -4.75 24.21 -7.43
CA TYR A 17 -5.83 24.29 -8.42
C TYR A 17 -5.91 25.67 -9.12
N GLU A 18 -5.52 26.76 -8.46
CA GLU A 18 -5.47 28.10 -9.07
C GLU A 18 -4.42 28.17 -10.18
N HIS A 19 -3.25 27.55 -9.96
CA HIS A 19 -2.24 27.42 -11.01
C HIS A 19 -2.78 26.64 -12.21
N LEU A 20 -3.53 25.55 -12.00
CA LEU A 20 -4.16 24.82 -13.10
C LEU A 20 -5.19 25.65 -13.87
N ILE A 21 -5.97 26.49 -13.17
CA ILE A 21 -6.94 27.40 -13.79
C ILE A 21 -6.20 28.48 -14.59
N ALA A 22 -5.15 29.08 -14.03
CA ALA A 22 -4.31 30.07 -14.72
C ALA A 22 -3.66 29.48 -15.98
N LEU A 23 -3.13 28.25 -15.89
CA LEU A 23 -2.59 27.53 -17.05
C LEU A 23 -3.67 27.21 -18.09
N GLY A 24 -4.88 26.86 -17.64
CA GLY A 24 -6.01 26.64 -18.52
C GLY A 24 -6.42 27.90 -19.30
N LEU A 25 -6.31 29.08 -18.68
CA LEU A 25 -6.54 30.37 -19.33
C LEU A 25 -5.42 30.72 -20.31
N SER A 26 -4.15 30.56 -19.93
CA SER A 26 -3.01 30.91 -20.80
C SER A 26 -2.89 30.01 -22.03
N GLU A 27 -3.40 28.78 -21.95
CA GLU A 27 -3.42 27.81 -23.05
C GLU A 27 -4.75 27.84 -23.83
N ASP A 28 -5.61 28.85 -23.61
CA ASP A 28 -6.94 28.98 -24.22
C ASP A 28 -7.83 27.73 -24.10
N ARG A 29 -7.60 26.91 -23.07
CA ARG A 29 -8.39 25.70 -22.80
C ARG A 29 -9.72 26.00 -22.11
N ILE A 30 -9.81 27.12 -21.40
CA ILE A 30 -11.03 27.62 -20.75
C ILE A 30 -11.11 29.13 -20.92
N GLN A 31 -12.34 29.66 -20.88
CA GLN A 31 -12.58 31.10 -20.91
C GLN A 31 -12.55 31.70 -19.50
N LYS A 32 -12.43 33.03 -19.42
CA LYS A 32 -12.43 33.77 -18.13
C LYS A 32 -13.67 33.47 -17.29
N GLU A 33 -14.83 33.40 -17.94
CA GLU A 33 -16.11 33.11 -17.29
C GLU A 33 -16.15 31.69 -16.70
N ASP A 34 -15.67 30.70 -17.45
CA ASP A 34 -15.55 29.30 -17.00
C ASP A 34 -14.60 29.20 -15.79
N ALA A 35 -13.45 29.89 -15.85
CA ALA A 35 -12.48 29.95 -14.76
C ALA A 35 -13.10 30.51 -13.47
N ASP A 36 -13.87 31.59 -13.57
CA ASP A 36 -14.51 32.22 -12.41
C ASP A 36 -15.60 31.33 -11.80
N LEU A 37 -16.38 30.61 -12.62
CA LEU A 37 -17.33 29.61 -12.14
C LEU A 37 -16.63 28.46 -11.40
N LEU A 38 -15.52 27.96 -11.94
CA LEU A 38 -14.76 26.88 -11.33
C LEU A 38 -14.14 27.28 -9.99
N ARG A 39 -13.57 28.50 -9.89
CA ARG A 39 -13.09 29.05 -8.61
C ARG A 39 -14.20 29.14 -7.59
N ARG A 40 -15.34 29.72 -7.97
CA ARG A 40 -16.52 29.84 -7.08
C ARG A 40 -17.02 28.48 -6.60
N TYR A 41 -17.02 27.47 -7.48
CA TYR A 41 -17.41 26.11 -7.12
C TYR A 41 -16.44 25.47 -6.13
N ILE A 42 -15.14 25.53 -6.41
CA ILE A 42 -14.10 24.96 -5.52
C ILE A 42 -14.13 25.65 -4.15
N ASN A 43 -14.19 26.98 -4.12
CA ASN A 43 -14.32 27.76 -2.88
C ASN A 43 -15.59 27.37 -2.11
N ASN A 44 -16.72 27.17 -2.81
CA ASN A 44 -17.94 26.70 -2.17
C ASN A 44 -17.77 25.30 -1.55
N LEU A 45 -17.13 24.36 -2.24
CA LEU A 45 -16.90 23.02 -1.71
C LEU A 45 -15.91 23.01 -0.54
N GLN A 46 -14.89 23.87 -0.56
CA GLN A 46 -13.98 24.02 0.56
C GLN A 46 -14.72 24.57 1.78
N ALA A 47 -15.51 25.63 1.59
CA ALA A 47 -16.26 26.26 2.69
C ALA A 47 -17.40 25.38 3.25
N THR A 48 -18.09 24.61 2.40
CA THR A 48 -19.30 23.86 2.82
C THR A 48 -19.05 22.39 3.12
N ARG A 49 -17.98 21.80 2.58
CA ARG A 49 -17.67 20.37 2.72
C ARG A 49 -16.25 20.09 3.20
N GLY A 50 -15.43 21.12 3.41
CA GLY A 50 -14.04 20.94 3.85
C GLY A 50 -13.19 20.08 2.92
N ILE A 51 -13.41 20.16 1.59
CA ILE A 51 -12.66 19.31 0.65
C ILE A 51 -11.15 19.58 0.74
N SER A 52 -10.35 18.51 0.61
CA SER A 52 -8.90 18.64 0.66
C SER A 52 -8.32 19.37 -0.57
N PRO A 53 -7.11 19.97 -0.47
CA PRO A 53 -6.43 20.59 -1.60
C PRO A 53 -6.29 19.66 -2.81
N LEU A 54 -5.96 18.38 -2.57
CA LEU A 54 -5.86 17.38 -3.64
C LEU A 54 -7.22 17.14 -4.33
N ARG A 55 -8.33 17.18 -3.58
CA ARG A 55 -9.67 17.05 -4.17
C ARG A 55 -10.02 18.29 -5.00
N ALA A 56 -9.65 19.49 -4.55
CA ALA A 56 -9.80 20.73 -5.33
C ALA A 56 -9.00 20.66 -6.63
N THR A 57 -7.72 20.23 -6.58
CA THR A 57 -6.88 20.00 -7.77
C THR A 57 -7.52 19.01 -8.74
N LYS A 58 -8.01 17.87 -8.25
CA LYS A 58 -8.70 16.87 -9.09
C LYS A 58 -9.93 17.45 -9.78
N ILE A 59 -10.75 18.22 -9.05
CA ILE A 59 -11.94 18.87 -9.61
C ILE A 59 -11.54 19.85 -10.70
N ALA A 60 -10.57 20.74 -10.44
CA ALA A 60 -10.11 21.71 -11.43
C ALA A 60 -9.59 21.03 -12.70
N GLN A 61 -8.69 20.06 -12.55
CA GLN A 61 -8.15 19.30 -13.68
C GLN A 61 -9.25 18.61 -14.50
N THR A 62 -10.23 18.00 -13.82
CA THR A 62 -11.34 17.29 -14.47
C THR A 62 -12.24 18.27 -15.22
N MET A 63 -12.66 19.37 -14.57
CA MET A 63 -13.51 20.38 -15.20
C MET A 63 -12.82 21.04 -16.39
N ILE A 64 -11.56 21.43 -16.27
CA ILE A 64 -10.80 21.96 -17.41
C ILE A 64 -10.76 20.96 -18.57
N SER A 65 -10.60 19.66 -18.28
CA SER A 65 -10.62 18.63 -19.34
C SER A 65 -11.99 18.45 -20.00
N TRP A 66 -13.08 18.84 -19.33
CA TRP A 66 -14.42 18.79 -19.89
C TRP A 66 -14.64 19.87 -20.96
N ARG A 67 -13.96 21.02 -20.85
CA ARG A 67 -14.26 22.19 -21.70
C ARG A 67 -14.19 21.90 -23.20
N ARG A 68 -13.31 20.99 -23.65
CA ARG A 68 -13.18 20.56 -25.05
C ARG A 68 -14.42 19.86 -25.63
N PHE A 69 -15.35 19.43 -24.78
CA PHE A 69 -16.58 18.75 -25.17
C PHE A 69 -17.81 19.65 -25.15
N PHE A 70 -17.66 20.93 -24.75
CA PHE A 70 -18.76 21.88 -24.72
C PHE A 70 -18.63 22.89 -25.86
N PRO A 71 -19.67 23.10 -26.68
CA PRO A 71 -19.64 24.10 -27.74
C PRO A 71 -19.74 25.53 -27.19
N VAL A 72 -20.42 25.70 -26.06
CA VAL A 72 -20.68 26.98 -25.39
C VAL A 72 -20.01 27.05 -24.00
N SER A 73 -20.16 28.18 -23.31
CA SER A 73 -19.72 28.31 -21.91
C SER A 73 -20.48 27.34 -21.00
N TRP A 74 -19.93 26.99 -19.83
CA TRP A 74 -20.67 26.13 -18.89
C TRP A 74 -21.97 26.75 -18.37
N ARG A 75 -22.08 28.09 -18.41
CA ARG A 75 -23.29 28.82 -18.02
C ARG A 75 -24.42 28.62 -19.03
N ASP A 76 -24.07 28.66 -20.32
CA ASP A 76 -25.02 28.66 -21.43
C ASP A 76 -25.31 27.26 -21.98
N ALA A 77 -24.57 26.24 -21.52
CA ALA A 77 -24.78 24.86 -21.90
C ALA A 77 -26.20 24.38 -21.55
N THR A 78 -26.80 23.65 -22.49
CA THR A 78 -28.08 22.95 -22.36
C THR A 78 -27.87 21.54 -21.79
N ILE A 79 -28.95 20.82 -21.50
CA ILE A 79 -28.85 19.41 -21.10
C ILE A 79 -28.30 18.55 -22.25
N ASP A 80 -28.67 18.84 -23.50
CA ASP A 80 -28.20 18.10 -24.67
C ASP A 80 -26.68 18.24 -24.82
N ASP A 81 -26.13 19.43 -24.59
CA ASP A 81 -24.67 19.65 -24.57
C ASP A 81 -23.97 18.77 -23.52
N ILE A 82 -24.59 18.56 -22.35
CA ILE A 82 -24.06 17.67 -21.30
C ILE A 82 -24.12 16.21 -21.74
N PHE A 83 -25.20 15.79 -22.40
CA PHE A 83 -25.35 14.43 -22.90
C PHE A 83 -24.36 14.13 -24.03
N ASP A 84 -24.18 15.06 -24.95
CA ASP A 84 -23.18 14.98 -26.01
C ASP A 84 -21.76 14.92 -25.43
N ALA A 85 -21.45 15.78 -24.46
CA ALA A 85 -20.16 15.74 -23.77
C ALA A 85 -19.94 14.38 -23.08
N ARG A 86 -20.97 13.85 -22.40
CA ARG A 86 -20.91 12.53 -21.76
C ARG A 86 -20.66 11.42 -22.77
N ASN A 87 -21.29 11.47 -23.95
CA ASN A 87 -21.09 10.49 -25.01
C ASN A 87 -19.70 10.61 -25.62
N ALA A 88 -19.20 11.83 -25.82
CA ALA A 88 -17.83 12.08 -26.26
C ALA A 88 -16.79 11.53 -25.28
N LEU A 89 -17.07 11.53 -23.97
CA LEU A 89 -16.18 10.93 -22.96
C LEU A 89 -16.03 9.40 -23.14
N GLU A 90 -16.99 8.72 -23.77
CA GLU A 90 -16.92 7.26 -23.95
C GLU A 90 -15.78 6.84 -24.87
N THR A 91 -15.52 7.61 -25.92
CA THR A 91 -14.45 7.38 -26.91
C THR A 91 -13.22 8.26 -26.66
N ALA A 92 -13.31 9.21 -25.73
CA ALA A 92 -12.22 10.12 -25.44
C ALA A 92 -10.98 9.43 -24.86
N GLU A 93 -9.84 9.95 -25.28
CA GLU A 93 -8.54 9.56 -24.76
C GLU A 93 -8.00 10.58 -23.74
N SER A 94 -7.22 10.04 -22.81
CA SER A 94 -6.38 10.82 -21.91
C SER A 94 -5.25 11.52 -22.66
N LYS A 95 -4.54 12.46 -22.00
CA LYS A 95 -3.34 13.12 -22.56
C LYS A 95 -2.24 12.15 -23.04
N LYS A 96 -2.32 10.87 -22.67
CA LYS A 96 -1.36 9.82 -23.05
C LYS A 96 -1.85 8.95 -24.21
N GLY A 97 -2.90 9.35 -24.92
CA GLY A 97 -3.46 8.59 -26.05
C GLY A 97 -4.07 7.25 -25.63
N LYS A 98 -4.58 7.16 -24.40
CA LYS A 98 -5.23 5.95 -23.87
C LYS A 98 -6.68 6.23 -23.51
N PRO A 99 -7.62 5.34 -23.87
CA PRO A 99 -9.01 5.44 -23.43
C PRO A 99 -9.14 5.53 -21.92
N TYR A 100 -10.15 6.26 -21.45
CA TYR A 100 -10.44 6.34 -20.02
C TYR A 100 -10.97 5.01 -19.46
N SER A 101 -10.47 4.61 -18.29
CA SER A 101 -11.02 3.47 -17.56
C SER A 101 -12.46 3.75 -17.09
N LYS A 102 -13.25 2.70 -16.85
CA LYS A 102 -14.64 2.81 -16.36
C LYS A 102 -14.75 3.66 -15.08
N ASN A 103 -13.82 3.49 -14.14
CA ASN A 103 -13.80 4.28 -12.90
C ASN A 103 -13.39 5.74 -13.15
N THR A 104 -12.51 6.00 -14.11
CA THR A 104 -12.19 7.38 -14.51
C THR A 104 -13.41 8.06 -15.14
N LYS A 105 -14.14 7.37 -16.02
CA LYS A 105 -15.40 7.88 -16.59
C LYS A 105 -16.45 8.15 -15.51
N ASN A 106 -16.60 7.23 -14.54
CA ASN A 106 -17.46 7.43 -13.37
C ASN A 106 -17.10 8.71 -12.61
N ASP A 107 -15.82 8.88 -12.27
CA ASP A 107 -15.33 10.07 -11.55
C ASP A 107 -15.60 11.37 -12.32
N HIS A 108 -15.31 11.38 -13.62
CA HIS A 108 -15.55 12.53 -14.51
C HIS A 108 -17.03 12.95 -14.49
N ILE A 109 -17.93 12.00 -14.72
CA ILE A 109 -19.38 12.28 -14.77
C ILE A 109 -19.91 12.68 -13.40
N ARG A 110 -19.42 12.09 -12.30
CA ARG A 110 -19.83 12.49 -10.93
C ARG A 110 -19.38 13.90 -10.58
N ILE A 111 -18.17 14.31 -11.01
CA ILE A 111 -17.68 15.68 -10.83
C ILE A 111 -18.53 16.65 -11.65
N LEU A 112 -18.76 16.35 -12.94
CA LEU A 112 -19.59 17.17 -13.84
C LEU A 112 -21.01 17.36 -13.28
N LYS A 113 -21.66 16.26 -12.88
CA LYS A 113 -23.01 16.27 -12.29
C LYS A 113 -23.04 17.10 -11.01
N SER A 114 -22.03 16.99 -10.15
CA SER A 114 -21.98 17.81 -8.93
C SER A 114 -21.73 19.29 -9.21
N PHE A 115 -21.02 19.62 -10.29
CA PHE A 115 -20.77 21.00 -10.71
C PHE A 115 -22.06 21.64 -11.25
N TYR A 116 -22.74 20.99 -12.19
CA TYR A 116 -24.03 21.50 -12.71
C TYR A 116 -25.12 21.52 -11.64
N ALA A 117 -25.17 20.56 -10.72
CA ALA A 117 -26.10 20.62 -9.59
C ALA A 117 -25.87 21.85 -8.70
N TRP A 118 -24.61 22.27 -8.55
CA TRP A 118 -24.27 23.51 -7.85
C TRP A 118 -24.65 24.75 -8.69
N MET A 119 -24.40 24.75 -10.00
CA MET A 119 -24.77 25.86 -10.89
C MET A 119 -26.28 26.09 -10.93
N ILE A 120 -27.09 25.03 -11.06
CA ILE A 120 -28.55 25.10 -11.02
C ILE A 120 -29.01 25.67 -9.66
N LYS A 121 -28.48 25.15 -8.55
CA LYS A 121 -28.82 25.66 -7.20
C LYS A 121 -28.48 27.15 -7.04
N ARG A 122 -27.42 27.63 -7.68
CA ARG A 122 -26.97 29.04 -7.63
C ARG A 122 -27.57 29.91 -8.73
N LYS A 123 -28.46 29.37 -9.57
CA LYS A 123 -29.06 30.05 -10.73
C LYS A 123 -28.02 30.55 -11.76
N PHE A 124 -26.90 29.83 -11.88
CA PHE A 124 -25.90 30.07 -12.93
C PHE A 124 -26.15 29.27 -14.20
N SER A 125 -27.10 28.34 -14.21
CA SER A 125 -27.50 27.56 -15.38
C SER A 125 -29.03 27.47 -15.40
N GLY A 126 -29.61 27.49 -16.60
CA GLY A 126 -31.05 27.35 -16.82
C GLY A 126 -31.54 25.90 -16.92
N ILE A 127 -30.65 24.91 -16.80
CA ILE A 127 -30.99 23.48 -16.88
C ILE A 127 -31.92 23.07 -15.74
N ASP A 128 -32.93 22.26 -16.04
CA ASP A 128 -33.80 21.69 -15.02
C ASP A 128 -33.06 20.64 -14.18
N ARG A 129 -33.37 20.61 -12.88
CA ARG A 129 -32.73 19.66 -11.96
C ARG A 129 -33.10 18.22 -12.25
N GLU A 130 -34.30 17.95 -12.75
CA GLU A 130 -34.77 16.61 -13.11
C GLU A 130 -34.02 16.08 -14.34
N ASP A 131 -33.81 16.91 -15.37
CA ASP A 131 -33.02 16.55 -16.55
C ASP A 131 -31.58 16.15 -16.16
N LEU A 132 -30.95 16.92 -15.25
CA LEU A 132 -29.62 16.57 -14.75
C LEU A 132 -29.61 15.24 -13.96
N ARG A 133 -30.73 14.83 -13.34
CA ARG A 133 -30.79 13.53 -12.64
C ARG A 133 -30.68 12.37 -13.61
N GLU A 134 -31.16 12.51 -14.83
CA GLU A 134 -31.10 11.49 -15.89
C GLU A 134 -29.66 11.21 -16.34
N LEU A 135 -28.73 12.15 -16.14
CA LEU A 135 -27.31 11.92 -16.39
C LEU A 135 -26.75 10.77 -15.53
N ARG A 136 -26.51 9.61 -16.15
CA ARG A 136 -25.98 8.41 -15.48
C ARG A 136 -24.47 8.31 -15.61
N ALA A 137 -23.81 8.12 -14.47
CA ALA A 137 -22.42 7.67 -14.44
C ALA A 137 -22.37 6.12 -14.58
N PRO A 138 -21.37 5.55 -15.28
CA PRO A 138 -21.19 4.10 -15.32
C PRO A 138 -21.01 3.55 -13.91
N GLY A 139 -21.49 2.34 -13.62
CA GLY A 139 -21.27 1.72 -12.30
C GLY A 139 -19.78 1.64 -11.95
N ALA A 140 -19.43 1.86 -10.68
CA ALA A 140 -18.04 1.73 -10.24
C ALA A 140 -17.59 0.26 -10.36
N ASP A 141 -16.44 0.04 -10.99
CA ASP A 141 -15.78 -1.26 -10.99
C ASP A 141 -15.01 -1.42 -9.68
N THR A 142 -15.44 -2.37 -8.87
CA THR A 142 -14.81 -2.73 -7.59
C THR A 142 -13.80 -3.87 -7.75
N ASN A 143 -13.76 -4.54 -8.91
CA ASN A 143 -12.92 -5.72 -9.16
C ASN A 143 -11.71 -5.39 -10.02
N THR A 144 -10.94 -4.37 -9.62
CA THR A 144 -9.82 -3.82 -10.40
C THR A 144 -8.49 -4.57 -10.27
N THR A 145 -8.46 -5.70 -9.57
CA THR A 145 -7.23 -6.50 -9.40
C THR A 145 -7.62 -7.95 -9.41
N ALA A 146 -7.02 -8.71 -10.32
CA ALA A 146 -7.25 -10.14 -10.41
C ALA A 146 -6.50 -10.86 -9.26
N PRO A 147 -6.95 -12.05 -8.83
CA PRO A 147 -6.27 -12.82 -7.78
C PRO A 147 -4.78 -13.06 -8.04
N GLU A 148 -4.39 -13.29 -9.28
CA GLU A 148 -3.02 -13.52 -9.76
C GLU A 148 -2.12 -12.28 -9.64
N ASP A 149 -2.70 -11.09 -9.62
CA ASP A 149 -1.98 -9.84 -9.44
C ASP A 149 -1.66 -9.55 -7.95
N LEU A 150 -2.26 -10.29 -7.01
CA LEU A 150 -2.02 -10.12 -5.57
C LEU A 150 -0.63 -10.65 -5.18
N LEU A 151 0.00 -9.98 -4.21
CA LEU A 151 1.26 -10.40 -3.64
C LEU A 151 1.06 -11.61 -2.73
N THR A 152 1.85 -12.65 -2.96
CA THR A 152 1.95 -13.81 -2.07
C THR A 152 2.91 -13.50 -0.90
N LEU A 153 2.92 -14.33 0.15
CA LEU A 153 3.92 -14.21 1.20
C LEU A 153 5.35 -14.45 0.68
N GLU A 154 5.50 -15.31 -0.32
CA GLU A 154 6.77 -15.51 -1.00
C GLU A 154 7.23 -14.22 -1.69
N ASP A 155 6.34 -13.53 -2.42
CA ASP A 155 6.65 -12.24 -3.04
C ASP A 155 7.15 -11.23 -2.00
N ILE A 156 6.47 -11.14 -0.84
CA ILE A 156 6.87 -10.25 0.25
C ILE A 156 8.23 -10.64 0.84
N THR A 157 8.46 -11.94 1.03
CA THR A 157 9.73 -12.46 1.56
C THR A 157 10.88 -12.12 0.62
N ARG A 158 10.73 -12.40 -0.68
CA ARG A 158 11.74 -12.05 -1.71
C ARG A 158 12.00 -10.56 -1.76
N MET A 159 10.95 -9.73 -1.66
CA MET A 159 11.09 -8.26 -1.60
C MET A 159 11.89 -7.79 -0.38
N ILE A 160 11.71 -8.43 0.78
CA ILE A 160 12.47 -8.11 2.00
C ILE A 160 13.93 -8.55 1.87
N GLU A 161 14.19 -9.73 1.32
CA GLU A 161 15.54 -10.27 1.16
C GLU A 161 16.42 -9.38 0.28
N VAL A 162 15.88 -8.84 -0.81
CA VAL A 162 16.60 -7.94 -1.74
C VAL A 162 16.71 -6.49 -1.25
N CYS A 163 16.19 -6.16 -0.08
CA CYS A 163 16.32 -4.81 0.49
C CYS A 163 17.71 -4.60 1.11
N LYS A 164 18.30 -3.45 0.80
CA LYS A 164 19.68 -3.10 1.20
C LYS A 164 19.80 -2.58 2.63
N THR A 165 18.72 -2.05 3.20
CA THR A 165 18.74 -1.40 4.52
C THR A 165 17.70 -2.03 5.44
N HIS A 166 17.97 -2.03 6.76
CA HIS A 166 17.00 -2.47 7.76
C HIS A 166 15.71 -1.65 7.70
N ARG A 167 15.81 -0.35 7.42
CA ARG A 167 14.65 0.52 7.21
C ARG A 167 13.75 0.00 6.09
N ASP A 168 14.31 -0.27 4.91
CA ASP A 168 13.51 -0.67 3.76
C ASP A 168 12.90 -2.07 3.96
N LYS A 169 13.63 -2.99 4.64
CA LYS A 169 13.08 -4.28 5.09
C LYS A 169 11.88 -4.09 6.02
N ALA A 170 12.01 -3.24 7.02
CA ALA A 170 10.94 -2.93 7.97
C ALA A 170 9.75 -2.23 7.30
N ILE A 171 9.98 -1.31 6.35
CA ILE A 171 8.91 -0.65 5.58
C ILE A 171 8.04 -1.68 4.87
N ILE A 172 8.64 -2.64 4.16
CA ILE A 172 7.91 -3.64 3.38
C ILE A 172 7.13 -4.57 4.31
N ALA A 173 7.80 -5.11 5.33
CA ALA A 173 7.20 -6.04 6.29
C ALA A 173 6.01 -5.39 7.02
N VAL A 174 6.22 -4.20 7.60
CA VAL A 174 5.18 -3.49 8.36
C VAL A 174 4.04 -3.07 7.45
N LEU A 175 4.31 -2.54 6.25
CA LEU A 175 3.27 -2.12 5.32
C LEU A 175 2.35 -3.29 4.93
N TYR A 176 2.94 -4.45 4.63
CA TYR A 176 2.17 -5.65 4.30
C TYR A 176 1.38 -6.13 5.52
N GLU A 177 2.04 -6.38 6.64
CA GLU A 177 1.43 -7.08 7.78
C GLU A 177 0.37 -6.24 8.51
N SER A 178 0.62 -4.94 8.69
CA SER A 178 -0.32 -4.00 9.31
C SER A 178 -1.47 -3.59 8.37
N GLY A 179 -1.32 -3.86 7.06
CA GLY A 179 -2.18 -3.33 6.03
C GLY A 179 -2.24 -1.80 5.97
N ALA A 180 -1.29 -1.07 6.55
CA ALA A 180 -1.33 0.38 6.61
C ALA A 180 -1.42 1.05 5.23
N ARG A 181 -2.14 2.18 5.14
CA ARG A 181 -2.01 3.09 4.00
C ARG A 181 -0.66 3.80 4.14
N ILE A 182 -0.01 4.16 3.04
CA ILE A 182 1.31 4.84 3.08
C ILE A 182 1.32 6.05 4.02
N GLY A 183 0.28 6.88 3.97
CA GLY A 183 0.24 8.06 4.83
C GLY A 183 0.26 7.70 6.31
N GLU A 184 -0.42 6.62 6.69
CA GLU A 184 -0.45 6.13 8.07
C GLU A 184 0.91 5.57 8.47
N LEU A 185 1.53 4.75 7.59
CA LEU A 185 2.89 4.24 7.77
C LEU A 185 3.90 5.38 8.01
N ALA A 186 3.82 6.45 7.19
CA ALA A 186 4.69 7.62 7.28
C ALA A 186 4.51 8.42 8.58
N ARG A 187 3.38 8.26 9.27
CA ARG A 187 3.04 8.97 10.51
C ARG A 187 3.10 8.10 11.76
N MET A 188 3.44 6.81 11.63
CA MET A 188 3.65 5.94 12.79
C MET A 188 4.74 6.53 13.67
N LYS A 189 4.52 6.48 14.99
CA LYS A 189 5.45 6.98 16.02
C LYS A 189 5.91 5.84 16.91
N TRP A 190 7.15 5.91 17.40
CA TRP A 190 7.72 4.88 18.28
C TRP A 190 6.97 4.75 19.61
N GLY A 191 6.33 5.80 20.12
CA GLY A 191 5.46 5.73 21.29
C GLY A 191 4.23 4.83 21.10
N GLY A 192 3.85 4.58 19.84
CA GLY A 192 2.80 3.63 19.47
C GLY A 192 3.31 2.21 19.17
N VAL A 193 4.60 1.92 19.40
CA VAL A 193 5.22 0.61 19.09
C VAL A 193 5.65 -0.05 20.40
N ARG A 194 5.10 -1.23 20.70
CA ARG A 194 5.43 -2.01 21.89
C ARG A 194 5.81 -3.44 21.51
N PHE A 195 7.03 -3.84 21.87
CA PHE A 195 7.50 -5.21 21.72
C PHE A 195 7.05 -6.04 22.93
N ASP A 196 6.59 -7.26 22.69
CA ASP A 196 6.30 -8.27 23.72
C ASP A 196 6.82 -9.65 23.28
N GLU A 197 6.59 -10.68 24.10
CA GLU A 197 7.04 -12.04 23.84
C GLU A 197 6.50 -12.66 22.53
N TYR A 198 5.38 -12.14 22.02
CA TYR A 198 4.71 -12.63 20.81
C TYR A 198 5.01 -11.77 19.57
N GLY A 199 5.79 -10.70 19.68
CA GLY A 199 6.13 -9.83 18.56
C GLY A 199 5.89 -8.35 18.88
N VAL A 200 5.17 -7.64 18.00
CA VAL A 200 4.98 -6.18 18.14
C VAL A 200 3.50 -5.80 18.09
N LYS A 201 3.08 -4.99 19.05
CA LYS A 201 1.82 -4.24 19.05
C LYS A 201 2.09 -2.86 18.46
N VAL A 202 1.36 -2.49 17.41
CA VAL A 202 1.46 -1.14 16.83
C VAL A 202 0.12 -0.42 16.83
N SER A 203 0.19 0.86 17.16
CA SER A 203 -0.88 1.85 17.00
C SER A 203 -0.71 2.54 15.65
N VAL A 204 -1.64 2.28 14.72
CA VAL A 204 -1.61 2.88 13.38
C VAL A 204 -2.58 4.06 13.35
N PRO A 205 -2.09 5.30 13.13
CA PRO A 205 -2.96 6.48 13.09
C PRO A 205 -3.76 6.48 11.79
N ASP A 206 -5.10 6.49 11.85
CA ASP A 206 -5.95 6.80 10.71
C ASP A 206 -6.16 8.33 10.64
N THR A 207 -5.92 8.88 9.46
CA THR A 207 -6.07 10.32 9.20
C THR A 207 -7.43 10.74 8.69
N LYS A 208 -8.34 9.79 8.43
CA LYS A 208 -9.70 10.13 7.99
C LYS A 208 -10.67 10.27 9.14
N GLU A 209 -10.53 9.41 10.15
CA GLU A 209 -11.48 9.31 11.26
C GLU A 209 -10.89 9.81 12.59
N ASP A 210 -9.65 10.31 12.59
CA ASP A 210 -8.88 10.68 13.80
C ASP A 210 -8.81 9.56 14.85
N GLN A 211 -8.91 8.32 14.38
CA GLN A 211 -8.87 7.12 15.20
C GLN A 211 -7.53 6.42 15.05
N THR A 212 -7.07 5.83 16.14
CA THR A 212 -5.92 4.93 16.11
C THR A 212 -6.44 3.50 16.10
N ARG A 213 -5.96 2.69 15.16
CA ARG A 213 -6.29 1.26 15.15
C ARG A 213 -5.11 0.41 15.59
N PHE A 214 -5.43 -0.73 16.15
CA PHE A 214 -4.46 -1.71 16.62
C PHE A 214 -4.07 -2.69 15.51
N ALA A 215 -2.77 -2.97 15.38
CA ALA A 215 -2.29 -4.10 14.60
C ALA A 215 -1.25 -4.91 15.38
N ARG A 216 -1.40 -6.24 15.32
CA ARG A 216 -0.40 -7.19 15.80
C ARG A 216 0.51 -7.58 14.66
N LEU A 217 1.80 -7.34 14.83
CA LEU A 217 2.85 -7.69 13.87
C LEU A 217 3.71 -8.82 14.43
N LEU A 218 3.78 -9.93 13.70
CA LEU A 218 4.55 -11.13 14.02
C LEU A 218 5.75 -11.23 13.08
N MET A 219 5.51 -11.14 11.77
CA MET A 219 6.53 -11.24 10.72
C MET A 219 7.47 -10.03 10.72
N SER A 220 6.96 -8.87 11.10
CA SER A 220 7.71 -7.61 11.06
C SER A 220 8.64 -7.41 12.26
N THR A 221 8.54 -8.26 13.28
CA THR A 221 9.19 -8.08 14.59
C THR A 221 10.69 -7.88 14.46
N GLU A 222 11.40 -8.83 13.84
CA GLU A 222 12.86 -8.77 13.73
C GLU A 222 13.32 -7.61 12.86
N TYR A 223 12.61 -7.32 11.75
CA TYR A 223 12.97 -6.22 10.87
C TYR A 223 12.79 -4.87 11.55
N LEU A 224 11.70 -4.71 12.31
CA LEU A 224 11.41 -3.48 13.03
C LEU A 224 12.38 -3.29 14.21
N ALA A 225 12.74 -4.37 14.91
CA ALA A 225 13.77 -4.35 15.96
C ALA A 225 15.15 -3.97 15.39
N ALA A 226 15.57 -4.61 14.29
CA ALA A 226 16.83 -4.29 13.62
C ALA A 226 16.87 -2.83 13.13
N TRP A 227 15.74 -2.33 12.59
CA TRP A 227 15.62 -0.92 12.22
C TRP A 227 15.69 0.01 13.44
N ARG A 228 15.03 -0.33 14.55
CA ARG A 228 15.10 0.45 15.79
C ARG A 228 16.51 0.57 16.33
N ASN A 229 17.28 -0.52 16.27
CA ASN A 229 18.67 -0.57 16.74
C ASN A 229 19.61 0.23 15.83
N GLY A 230 19.33 0.27 14.53
CA GLY A 230 20.06 1.08 13.55
C GLY A 230 19.47 2.47 13.30
N TYR A 231 18.58 2.95 14.17
CA TYR A 231 17.93 4.24 14.02
C TYR A 231 18.96 5.37 14.20
N TYR A 232 18.79 6.48 13.47
CA TYR A 232 19.76 7.58 13.50
C TYR A 232 19.81 8.22 14.89
N GLY A 233 20.94 8.09 15.60
CA GLY A 233 21.19 8.74 16.88
C GLY A 233 20.83 7.87 18.10
N THR A 234 20.08 8.44 19.04
CA THR A 234 19.65 7.75 20.26
C THR A 234 18.48 6.80 19.97
N THR A 235 18.30 5.80 20.85
CA THR A 235 17.17 4.88 20.79
C THR A 235 15.86 5.67 20.68
N PRO A 236 15.09 5.51 19.59
CA PRO A 236 13.94 6.35 19.36
C PRO A 236 12.80 5.99 20.32
N ALA A 237 12.07 7.03 20.75
CA ALA A 237 10.98 6.93 21.71
C ALA A 237 9.94 8.05 21.49
N GLY A 238 8.78 7.91 22.13
CA GLY A 238 7.74 8.95 22.15
C GLY A 238 7.29 9.37 20.75
N ASP A 239 7.39 10.66 20.46
CA ASP A 239 6.90 11.26 19.21
C ASP A 239 7.81 11.08 18.00
N ALA A 240 8.97 10.44 18.16
CA ALA A 240 9.84 10.11 17.04
C ALA A 240 9.11 9.23 16.01
N LEU A 241 9.18 9.61 14.74
CA LEU A 241 8.59 8.84 13.65
C LEU A 241 9.27 7.48 13.52
N VAL A 242 8.50 6.44 13.22
CA VAL A 242 9.07 5.09 13.00
C VAL A 242 9.92 5.09 11.74
N PHE A 243 9.46 5.71 10.65
CA PHE A 243 10.16 5.72 9.38
C PHE A 243 10.52 7.14 8.96
N VAL A 244 11.82 7.41 8.87
CA VAL A 244 12.40 8.70 8.49
C VAL A 244 13.30 8.56 7.26
N SER A 245 13.54 9.67 6.57
CA SER A 245 14.54 9.79 5.52
C SER A 245 15.96 9.72 6.10
N THR A 246 16.96 9.71 5.23
CA THR A 246 18.39 9.64 5.64
C THR A 246 18.85 10.84 6.47
N ASP A 247 18.18 11.97 6.30
CA ASP A 247 18.34 13.24 6.99
C ASP A 247 17.37 13.39 8.20
N GLY A 248 16.70 12.32 8.61
CA GLY A 248 15.82 12.30 9.79
C GLY A 248 14.45 12.97 9.59
N GLN A 249 14.12 13.37 8.37
CA GLN A 249 12.85 14.01 8.04
C GLN A 249 11.72 13.00 7.80
N PRO A 250 10.44 13.42 7.90
CA PRO A 250 9.31 12.55 7.58
C PRO A 250 9.37 12.02 6.14
N LEU A 251 9.16 10.72 5.95
CA LEU A 251 9.13 10.13 4.61
C LEU A 251 7.92 10.64 3.81
N LYS A 252 8.19 11.24 2.65
CA LYS A 252 7.14 11.61 1.69
C LYS A 252 6.53 10.36 1.05
N TYR A 253 5.26 10.44 0.63
CA TYR A 253 4.55 9.35 -0.06
C TYR A 253 5.37 8.74 -1.21
N ARG A 254 5.97 9.61 -2.04
CA ARG A 254 6.78 9.19 -3.20
C ARG A 254 8.00 8.38 -2.80
N ALA A 255 8.63 8.69 -1.66
CA ALA A 255 9.81 7.97 -1.19
C ALA A 255 9.44 6.53 -0.80
N ILE A 256 8.37 6.35 -0.01
CA ILE A 256 7.89 5.02 0.37
C ILE A 256 7.43 4.24 -0.87
N ALA A 257 6.70 4.87 -1.79
CA ALA A 257 6.30 4.24 -3.05
C ALA A 257 7.53 3.75 -3.86
N GLN A 258 8.59 4.55 -3.93
CA GLN A 258 9.84 4.16 -4.59
C GLN A 258 10.55 2.99 -3.90
N VAL A 259 10.58 2.95 -2.56
CA VAL A 259 11.14 1.82 -1.81
C VAL A 259 10.44 0.52 -2.22
N ILE A 260 9.12 0.53 -2.22
CA ILE A 260 8.29 -0.63 -2.54
C ILE A 260 8.49 -1.07 -4.00
N THR A 261 8.40 -0.13 -4.96
CA THR A 261 8.56 -0.43 -6.38
C THR A 261 9.95 -1.00 -6.69
N ARG A 262 11.01 -0.36 -6.16
CA ARG A 262 12.39 -0.83 -6.37
C ARG A 262 12.65 -2.19 -5.74
N ALA A 263 12.05 -2.48 -4.58
CA ALA A 263 12.16 -3.81 -3.98
C ALA A 263 11.48 -4.88 -4.84
N GLY A 264 10.31 -4.57 -5.40
CA GLY A 264 9.64 -5.41 -6.39
C GLY A 264 10.47 -5.74 -7.61
N GLU A 265 11.06 -4.69 -8.21
CA GLU A 265 11.93 -4.80 -9.38
C GLU A 265 13.15 -5.68 -9.08
N ARG A 266 13.82 -5.45 -7.94
CA ARG A 266 14.97 -6.26 -7.52
C ARG A 266 14.60 -7.71 -7.21
N ALA A 267 13.39 -7.96 -6.69
CA ALA A 267 12.89 -9.31 -6.43
C ALA A 267 12.41 -10.02 -7.71
N GLY A 268 12.46 -9.38 -8.88
CA GLY A 268 12.02 -9.96 -10.15
C GLY A 268 10.50 -10.13 -10.27
N ILE A 269 9.71 -9.43 -9.44
CA ILE A 269 8.25 -9.55 -9.45
C ILE A 269 7.68 -8.79 -10.65
N LYS A 270 6.94 -9.49 -11.52
CA LYS A 270 6.33 -8.92 -12.73
C LYS A 270 4.99 -8.21 -12.47
N LYS A 271 4.37 -8.45 -11.32
CA LYS A 271 3.12 -7.82 -10.89
C LYS A 271 3.31 -6.32 -10.76
N ARG A 272 2.27 -5.54 -11.08
CA ARG A 272 2.33 -4.08 -10.95
C ARG A 272 2.31 -3.66 -9.47
N ILE A 273 3.50 -3.49 -8.89
CA ILE A 273 3.59 -3.18 -7.47
C ILE A 273 3.25 -1.72 -7.19
N HIS A 274 2.27 -1.54 -6.31
CA HIS A 274 1.93 -0.26 -5.72
C HIS A 274 1.50 -0.44 -4.26
N PRO A 275 1.41 0.62 -3.46
CA PRO A 275 1.26 0.48 -2.02
C PRO A 275 -0.06 -0.16 -1.59
N HIS A 276 -1.16 0.21 -2.25
CA HIS A 276 -2.46 -0.41 -2.00
C HIS A 276 -2.51 -1.92 -2.35
N LEU A 277 -1.58 -2.43 -3.17
CA LEU A 277 -1.51 -3.86 -3.47
C LEU A 277 -1.10 -4.66 -2.24
N HIS A 278 -0.19 -4.13 -1.41
CA HIS A 278 0.25 -4.79 -0.17
C HIS A 278 -0.93 -4.99 0.77
N ARG A 279 -1.65 -3.90 1.05
CA ARG A 279 -2.87 -3.94 1.85
C ARG A 279 -3.91 -4.88 1.26
N LYS A 280 -4.14 -4.81 -0.05
CA LYS A 280 -5.14 -5.66 -0.71
C LYS A 280 -4.81 -7.14 -0.53
N SER A 281 -3.54 -7.48 -0.76
CA SER A 281 -3.01 -8.83 -0.66
C SER A 281 -3.09 -9.36 0.77
N ARG A 282 -2.73 -8.55 1.78
CA ARG A 282 -2.85 -8.92 3.19
C ARG A 282 -4.28 -9.20 3.61
N ILE A 283 -5.23 -8.34 3.22
CA ILE A 283 -6.65 -8.55 3.56
C ILE A 283 -7.15 -9.85 2.92
N THR A 284 -6.85 -10.08 1.64
CA THR A 284 -7.25 -11.32 0.96
C THR A 284 -6.59 -12.55 1.58
N GLU A 285 -5.32 -12.48 1.98
CA GLU A 285 -4.63 -13.55 2.71
C GLU A 285 -5.33 -13.87 4.04
N LEU A 286 -5.68 -12.86 4.84
CA LEU A 286 -6.39 -13.04 6.11
C LEU A 286 -7.78 -13.67 5.91
N VAL A 287 -8.51 -13.25 4.87
CA VAL A 287 -9.80 -13.86 4.49
C VAL A 287 -9.63 -15.33 4.12
N ARG A 288 -8.62 -15.66 3.29
CA ARG A 288 -8.31 -17.05 2.89
C ARG A 288 -7.87 -17.94 4.05
N ARG A 289 -7.33 -17.33 5.11
CA ARG A 289 -6.95 -18.01 6.36
C ARG A 289 -8.06 -18.02 7.39
N ASN A 290 -9.27 -17.68 6.96
CA ASN A 290 -10.46 -17.72 7.78
C ASN A 290 -10.36 -16.90 9.08
N TYR A 291 -9.66 -15.77 9.04
CA TYR A 291 -9.71 -14.80 10.13
C TYR A 291 -11.13 -14.22 10.21
N GLN A 292 -11.63 -14.03 11.44
CA GLN A 292 -12.95 -13.44 11.66
C GLN A 292 -13.07 -12.06 11.00
N GLU A 293 -14.19 -11.81 10.31
CA GLU A 293 -14.45 -10.55 9.60
C GLU A 293 -14.30 -9.32 10.52
N SER A 294 -14.84 -9.38 11.74
CA SER A 294 -14.75 -8.30 12.73
C SER A 294 -13.29 -7.96 13.06
N VAL A 295 -12.45 -8.97 13.25
CA VAL A 295 -11.01 -8.81 13.52
C VAL A 295 -10.30 -8.16 12.34
N ILE A 296 -10.58 -8.62 11.11
CA ILE A 296 -9.97 -8.02 9.91
C ILE A 296 -10.42 -6.56 9.76
N LYS A 297 -11.71 -6.27 9.95
CA LYS A 297 -12.28 -4.92 9.82
C LYS A 297 -11.65 -3.95 10.81
N GLU A 298 -11.55 -4.33 12.07
CA GLU A 298 -10.89 -3.53 13.11
C GLU A 298 -9.40 -3.34 12.83
N ALA A 299 -8.66 -4.41 12.55
CA ALA A 299 -7.22 -4.31 12.32
C ALA A 299 -6.85 -3.48 11.07
N MET A 300 -7.69 -3.55 10.03
CA MET A 300 -7.39 -2.92 8.74
C MET A 300 -8.01 -1.52 8.63
N TRP A 301 -9.24 -1.31 9.08
CA TRP A 301 -9.95 -0.03 8.94
C TRP A 301 -10.24 0.67 10.28
N GLY A 302 -10.17 -0.01 11.43
CA GLY A 302 -10.64 0.52 12.71
C GLY A 302 -12.13 0.84 12.71
N ASN A 303 -12.90 0.14 11.86
CA ASN A 303 -14.32 0.42 11.65
C ASN A 303 -15.05 -0.85 11.19
N LEU A 304 -15.92 -1.39 12.05
CA LEU A 304 -16.76 -2.57 11.78
C LEU A 304 -17.80 -2.35 10.65
N ASP A 305 -18.23 -1.11 10.41
CA ASP A 305 -19.26 -0.77 9.43
C ASP A 305 -18.68 -0.57 8.01
N THR A 306 -17.37 -0.80 7.83
CA THR A 306 -16.72 -0.59 6.54
C THR A 306 -17.32 -1.47 5.43
N ALA A 307 -17.97 -0.82 4.46
CA ALA A 307 -18.50 -1.50 3.28
C ALA A 307 -17.39 -2.03 2.35
N MET A 308 -16.14 -1.57 2.54
CA MET A 308 -15.00 -1.95 1.70
C MET A 308 -14.67 -3.45 1.80
N PHE A 309 -14.97 -4.10 2.93
CA PHE A 309 -14.66 -5.53 3.13
C PHE A 309 -15.35 -6.43 2.10
N LYS A 310 -16.55 -6.04 1.63
CA LYS A 310 -17.31 -6.75 0.58
C LYS A 310 -16.53 -6.93 -0.74
N THR A 311 -15.50 -6.12 -0.98
CA THR A 311 -14.67 -6.25 -2.19
C THR A 311 -13.62 -7.37 -2.09
N TYR A 312 -13.42 -7.93 -0.90
CA TYR A 312 -12.43 -8.97 -0.61
C TYR A 312 -13.06 -10.35 -0.38
N VAL A 313 -14.31 -10.36 0.09
CA VAL A 313 -15.06 -11.60 0.33
C VAL A 313 -15.65 -12.07 -0.98
N LYS A 314 -14.95 -13.00 -1.62
CA LYS A 314 -15.47 -13.82 -2.71
C LYS A 314 -15.20 -15.26 -2.33
N LEU A 315 -16.13 -15.85 -1.60
CA LEU A 315 -16.03 -17.24 -1.21
C LEU A 315 -16.34 -18.09 -2.44
N SER A 316 -15.43 -19.01 -2.78
CA SER A 316 -15.73 -20.11 -3.70
C SER A 316 -16.46 -21.22 -2.96
N GLU A 317 -17.11 -22.12 -3.70
CA GLU A 317 -17.70 -23.33 -3.12
C GLU A 317 -16.67 -24.14 -2.32
N LYS A 318 -15.42 -24.19 -2.80
CA LYS A 318 -14.30 -24.83 -2.11
C LYS A 318 -14.01 -24.19 -0.75
N ASP A 319 -14.04 -22.86 -0.67
CA ASP A 319 -13.79 -22.15 0.59
C ASP A 319 -14.91 -22.38 1.60
N ILE A 320 -16.16 -22.42 1.13
CA ILE A 320 -17.34 -22.73 1.96
C ILE A 320 -17.23 -24.17 2.48
N ASP A 321 -16.98 -25.13 1.59
CA ASP A 321 -16.88 -26.54 1.97
C ASP A 321 -15.71 -26.78 2.94
N ALA A 322 -14.53 -26.19 2.70
CA ALA A 322 -13.40 -26.29 3.61
C ALA A 322 -13.73 -25.79 5.02
N GLU A 323 -14.39 -24.64 5.14
CA GLU A 323 -14.77 -24.06 6.44
C GLU A 323 -15.76 -24.95 7.22
N PHE A 324 -16.78 -25.47 6.54
CA PHE A 324 -17.76 -26.35 7.17
C PHE A 324 -17.13 -27.67 7.62
N LEU A 325 -16.25 -28.25 6.80
CA LEU A 325 -15.53 -29.48 7.14
C LEU A 325 -14.56 -29.28 8.30
N GLU A 326 -13.78 -28.20 8.31
CA GLU A 326 -12.84 -27.89 9.40
C GLU A 326 -13.58 -27.74 10.74
N ARG A 327 -14.69 -26.98 10.77
CA ARG A 327 -15.49 -26.82 11.99
C ARG A 327 -16.22 -28.08 12.43
N ALA A 328 -16.53 -28.98 11.50
CA ALA A 328 -17.07 -30.30 11.81
C ALA A 328 -15.99 -31.29 12.28
N GLY A 329 -14.70 -30.90 12.28
CA GLY A 329 -13.57 -31.77 12.62
C GLY A 329 -13.24 -32.80 11.53
N ILE A 330 -13.71 -32.57 10.29
CA ILE A 330 -13.50 -33.48 9.17
C ILE A 330 -12.22 -33.07 8.44
N ALA A 331 -11.15 -33.84 8.63
CA ALA A 331 -9.89 -33.60 7.95
C ALA A 331 -9.96 -34.07 6.49
N LYS A 332 -9.78 -33.15 5.54
CA LYS A 332 -9.41 -33.50 4.16
C LYS A 332 -7.96 -33.93 4.12
N LYS A 333 -7.63 -34.88 3.22
CA LYS A 333 -6.25 -35.07 2.75
C LYS A 333 -5.87 -33.84 1.92
N GLU A 334 -5.51 -32.77 2.58
CA GLU A 334 -4.87 -31.64 1.92
C GLU A 334 -3.37 -31.90 1.85
N GLU A 335 -2.78 -31.64 0.69
CA GLU A 335 -1.34 -31.41 0.60
C GLU A 335 -1.07 -30.16 1.43
N LYS A 336 -0.59 -30.34 2.67
CA LYS A 336 -0.08 -29.22 3.45
C LYS A 336 1.10 -28.64 2.68
N GLU A 337 0.86 -27.54 1.97
CA GLU A 337 1.94 -26.68 1.53
C GLU A 337 2.66 -26.19 2.80
N GLU A 338 3.88 -26.66 3.02
CA GLU A 338 4.77 -26.09 4.02
C GLU A 338 5.04 -24.63 3.65
N ASN A 339 4.22 -23.71 4.16
CA ASN A 339 4.37 -22.31 3.88
C ASN A 339 5.52 -21.73 4.71
N ASN A 340 6.74 -21.89 4.19
CA ASN A 340 7.98 -21.41 4.79
C ASN A 340 8.09 -19.88 4.88
N HIS A 341 7.05 -19.15 4.45
CA HIS A 341 6.98 -17.69 4.48
C HIS A 341 6.14 -17.14 5.65
N LEU A 342 5.75 -18.00 6.59
CA LEU A 342 5.10 -17.63 7.84
C LEU A 342 6.10 -17.32 8.97
N PRO A 343 5.75 -16.45 9.94
CA PRO A 343 6.51 -16.30 11.17
C PRO A 343 6.59 -17.62 11.92
N ARG A 344 7.76 -17.92 12.49
CA ARG A 344 8.01 -19.18 13.20
C ARG A 344 8.21 -18.94 14.69
N GLN A 345 7.41 -19.61 15.52
CA GLN A 345 7.66 -19.63 16.96
C GLN A 345 8.79 -20.62 17.27
N CYS A 346 9.79 -20.19 18.02
CA CYS A 346 10.85 -21.09 18.48
C CYS A 346 10.26 -22.14 19.45
N LYS A 347 10.52 -23.44 19.20
CA LYS A 347 10.03 -24.53 20.07
C LYS A 347 10.68 -24.57 21.46
N TYR A 348 11.76 -23.82 21.66
CA TYR A 348 12.56 -23.85 22.88
C TYR A 348 12.31 -22.63 23.77
N CYS A 349 12.46 -21.42 23.20
CA CYS A 349 12.30 -20.17 23.94
C CYS A 349 11.00 -19.42 23.61
N PHE A 350 10.14 -19.99 22.75
CA PHE A 350 8.85 -19.43 22.35
C PHE A 350 8.89 -18.06 21.67
N ALA A 351 10.08 -17.50 21.43
CA ALA A 351 10.25 -16.25 20.71
C ALA A 351 9.74 -16.37 19.27
N MET A 352 9.03 -15.34 18.79
CA MET A 352 8.58 -15.24 17.40
C MET A 352 9.72 -14.80 16.49
N ASN A 353 9.90 -15.51 15.37
CA ASN A 353 10.96 -15.24 14.41
C ASN A 353 10.39 -14.94 13.03
N ALA A 354 11.11 -14.12 12.28
CA ALA A 354 10.73 -13.71 10.93
C ALA A 354 10.79 -14.91 9.96
N PRO A 355 10.03 -14.87 8.86
CA PRO A 355 10.02 -15.95 7.88
C PRO A 355 11.39 -16.27 7.26
N THR A 356 12.27 -15.27 7.13
CA THR A 356 13.62 -15.42 6.56
C THR A 356 14.64 -15.98 7.56
N SER A 357 14.27 -16.14 8.84
CA SER A 357 15.23 -16.45 9.89
C SER A 357 15.52 -17.96 9.93
N LYS A 358 16.78 -18.31 9.69
CA LYS A 358 17.29 -19.69 9.79
C LYS A 358 17.55 -20.13 11.23
N TYR A 359 17.90 -19.18 12.10
CA TYR A 359 18.18 -19.38 13.52
C TYR A 359 17.32 -18.47 14.38
N CYS A 360 17.04 -18.88 15.61
CA CYS A 360 16.26 -18.09 16.55
C CYS A 360 17.02 -16.83 16.96
N HIS A 361 16.41 -15.66 16.82
CA HIS A 361 17.04 -14.39 17.20
C HIS A 361 17.30 -14.25 18.71
N MET A 362 16.60 -15.03 19.56
CA MET A 362 16.76 -15.00 21.02
C MET A 362 17.72 -16.07 21.55
N CYS A 363 17.56 -17.32 21.12
CA CYS A 363 18.31 -18.46 21.67
C CYS A 363 19.27 -19.13 20.69
N THR A 364 19.42 -18.57 19.48
CA THR A 364 20.32 -19.02 18.39
C THR A 364 20.12 -20.45 17.88
N ARG A 365 19.18 -21.20 18.43
CA ARG A 365 18.84 -22.55 17.96
C ARG A 365 18.29 -22.54 16.52
N PRO A 366 18.58 -23.59 15.73
CA PRO A 366 18.09 -23.70 14.37
C PRO A 366 16.55 -23.74 14.32
N LEU A 367 15.97 -23.02 13.36
CA LEU A 367 14.52 -22.96 13.12
C LEU A 367 14.10 -23.77 11.89
N THR A 368 15.03 -24.07 10.99
CA THR A 368 14.78 -24.81 9.75
C THR A 368 15.57 -26.11 9.74
N GLY A 369 15.11 -27.11 8.97
CA GLY A 369 15.84 -28.37 8.79
C GLY A 369 17.25 -28.15 8.22
N GLU A 370 17.39 -27.22 7.26
CA GLU A 370 18.69 -26.80 6.71
C GLU A 370 19.63 -26.28 7.81
N ALA A 371 19.13 -25.40 8.70
CA ALA A 371 19.93 -24.84 9.79
C ALA A 371 20.30 -25.90 10.84
N ALA A 372 19.40 -26.84 11.12
CA ALA A 372 19.66 -27.96 12.02
C ALA A 372 20.76 -28.86 11.47
N ASN A 373 20.65 -29.26 10.20
CA ASN A 373 21.68 -30.04 9.52
C ASN A 373 23.04 -29.33 9.52
N ALA A 374 23.06 -28.00 9.35
CA ALA A 374 24.30 -27.23 9.42
C ALA A 374 24.94 -27.27 10.82
N VAL A 375 24.14 -27.18 11.89
CA VAL A 375 24.64 -27.31 13.27
C VAL A 375 25.15 -28.72 13.53
N ASP A 376 24.39 -29.75 13.15
CA ASP A 376 24.77 -31.16 13.33
C ASP A 376 26.07 -31.49 12.59
N ASN A 377 26.25 -30.94 11.38
CA ASN A 377 27.49 -31.08 10.61
C ASN A 377 28.69 -30.43 11.33
N ILE A 378 28.50 -29.24 11.90
CA ILE A 378 29.55 -28.54 12.67
C ILE A 378 29.89 -29.33 13.94
N GLU A 379 28.90 -29.80 14.70
CA GLU A 379 29.12 -30.60 15.92
C GLU A 379 29.81 -31.94 15.62
N GLY A 380 29.40 -32.62 14.54
CA GLY A 380 30.08 -33.82 14.06
C GLY A 380 31.52 -33.56 13.67
N ALA A 381 31.80 -32.43 12.98
CA ALA A 381 33.17 -32.03 12.66
C ALA A 381 33.99 -31.72 13.92
N LEU A 382 33.43 -31.01 14.90
CA LEU A 382 34.10 -30.72 16.18
C LEU A 382 34.42 -32.00 16.97
N THR A 383 33.53 -32.99 16.94
CA THR A 383 33.76 -34.29 17.57
C THR A 383 34.90 -35.05 16.89
N LEU A 384 34.99 -35.01 15.56
CA LEU A 384 36.12 -35.59 14.81
C LEU A 384 37.45 -34.87 15.06
N LEU A 385 37.40 -33.61 15.49
CA LEU A 385 38.55 -32.77 15.82
C LEU A 385 39.03 -32.94 17.27
N ALA A 386 38.15 -33.32 18.19
CA ALA A 386 38.49 -33.60 19.58
C ALA A 386 39.44 -34.80 19.68
N GLY A 387 40.73 -34.53 19.93
CA GLY A 387 41.79 -35.54 20.07
C GLY A 387 42.76 -35.68 18.89
N ARG A 388 42.71 -34.79 17.89
CA ARG A 388 43.68 -34.77 16.77
C ARG A 388 44.77 -33.70 16.95
N ASP A 389 45.90 -33.87 16.26
CA ASP A 389 46.99 -32.88 16.24
C ASP A 389 46.63 -31.59 15.48
N GLU A 390 47.44 -30.55 15.68
CA GLU A 390 47.21 -29.21 15.13
C GLU A 390 47.17 -29.18 13.57
N ALA A 391 47.93 -30.07 12.91
CA ALA A 391 47.98 -30.13 11.45
C ALA A 391 46.68 -30.72 10.87
N ALA A 392 46.12 -31.75 11.51
CA ALA A 392 44.83 -32.33 11.16
C ALA A 392 43.68 -31.34 11.41
N LEU A 393 43.73 -30.58 12.50
CA LEU A 393 42.80 -29.49 12.79
C LEU A 393 42.80 -28.42 11.69
N ARG A 394 43.98 -27.93 11.28
CA ARG A 394 44.11 -26.91 10.23
C ARG A 394 43.59 -27.37 8.87
N SER A 395 43.71 -28.66 8.52
CA SER A 395 43.21 -29.16 7.22
C SER A 395 41.69 -29.24 7.17
N ILE A 396 41.06 -29.68 8.27
CA ILE A 396 39.60 -29.78 8.38
C ILE A 396 38.95 -28.40 8.40
N VAL A 397 39.50 -27.46 9.17
CA VAL A 397 39.01 -26.06 9.17
C VAL A 397 39.14 -25.43 7.78
N ARG A 398 40.23 -25.68 7.05
CA ARG A 398 40.37 -25.21 5.65
C ARG A 398 39.30 -25.81 4.73
N ARG A 399 38.94 -27.09 4.91
CA ARG A 399 37.87 -27.74 4.12
C ARG A 399 36.50 -27.13 4.41
N LEU A 400 36.16 -26.89 5.69
CA LEU A 400 34.90 -26.25 6.07
C LEU A 400 34.82 -24.80 5.52
N ILE A 401 35.92 -24.04 5.57
CA ILE A 401 36.00 -22.71 4.95
C ILE A 401 35.80 -22.81 3.42
N ALA A 402 36.41 -23.81 2.78
CA ALA A 402 36.25 -24.03 1.34
C ALA A 402 34.81 -24.38 0.96
N GLU A 403 34.13 -25.23 1.73
CA GLU A 403 32.72 -25.62 1.51
C GLU A 403 31.79 -24.41 1.64
N GLU A 404 32.00 -23.56 2.64
CA GLU A 404 31.17 -22.37 2.85
C GLU A 404 31.46 -21.25 1.84
N THR A 405 32.70 -21.16 1.35
CA THR A 405 33.10 -20.21 0.30
C THR A 405 32.78 -20.69 -1.12
N ALA A 406 32.55 -21.99 -1.32
CA ALA A 406 32.22 -22.58 -2.62
C ALA A 406 30.74 -22.44 -3.02
N ASN A 407 29.86 -21.92 -2.15
CA ASN A 407 28.45 -21.73 -2.48
C ASN A 407 28.27 -20.50 -3.41
N PRO A 408 27.93 -20.67 -4.71
CA PRO A 408 27.99 -19.62 -5.71
C PRO A 408 26.70 -18.78 -5.78
N SER A 409 26.08 -18.46 -4.64
CA SER A 409 24.85 -17.66 -4.56
C SER A 409 25.06 -16.19 -4.18
N LYS A 410 26.29 -15.69 -4.22
CA LYS A 410 26.60 -14.25 -4.12
C LYS A 410 27.35 -13.75 -5.37
N LYS A 411 26.59 -13.46 -6.43
CA LYS A 411 26.91 -12.43 -7.42
C LYS A 411 25.64 -11.67 -7.78
#